data_AF-A0A7W3ULT2-F1
#
_entry.id   AF-A0A7W3ULT2-F1
#
_cell.length_a   1.000
_cell.length_b   1.000
_cell.length_c   1.000
_cell.angle_alpha   90.00
_cell.angle_beta   90.00
_cell.angle_gamma   90.00
#
_symmetry.space_group_name_H-M   'P 1'
#
loop_
_entity.id
_entity.type
_entity.pdbx_description
1 polymer ?
#
loop_
_entity_poly.entity_id
_entity_poly.type
_entity_poly.pdbx_seq_one_letter_code
_entity_poly.pdbx_strand_id
1 'polypeptide(L)' 'METRIFFNPGDSVANIHDYNEAVRKGQIFKRARHNDDLVIAKDPNDKEYAIFYAKDALPAEHAKSKPYEVKNRL' A
#
# COMPACT_ATOMS: atom_id res chain seq x y z
N MET A 1 -4.42 -12.64 -11.53
CA MET A 1 -3.32 -11.75 -11.98
C MET A 1 -2.84 -11.00 -10.74
N GLU A 2 -1.62 -11.27 -10.28
CA GLU A 2 -1.03 -10.50 -9.17
C GLU A 2 -0.65 -9.12 -9.70
N THR A 3 -1.41 -8.09 -9.32
CA THR A 3 -1.16 -6.72 -9.79
C THR A 3 -0.01 -6.14 -8.98
N ARG A 4 1.15 -5.99 -9.63
CA ARG A 4 2.30 -5.32 -9.04
C ARG A 4 2.21 -3.82 -9.31
N ILE A 5 2.30 -3.03 -8.23
CA ILE A 5 2.33 -1.58 -8.29
C ILE A 5 3.59 -1.10 -7.58
N PHE A 6 4.21 -0.06 -8.09
CA PHE A 6 5.42 0.50 -7.54
C PHE A 6 5.08 1.66 -6.62
N PHE A 7 5.61 1.63 -5.41
CA PHE A 7 5.45 2.70 -4.43
C PHE A 7 6.80 3.11 -3.85
N ASN A 8 6.89 4.33 -3.37
CA ASN A 8 8.00 4.73 -2.52
C ASN A 8 7.73 4.25 -1.08
N PRO A 9 8.59 3.40 -0.47
CA PRO A 9 8.38 2.92 0.89
C PRO A 9 8.31 4.04 1.94
N GLY A 10 9.01 5.16 1.70
CA GLY A 10 9.00 6.32 2.59
C GLY A 10 7.67 7.09 2.62
N ASP A 11 6.84 6.92 1.59
CA ASP A 11 5.52 7.56 1.47
C ASP A 11 4.39 6.63 1.93
N SER A 12 4.73 5.47 2.51
CA SER A 12 3.75 4.57 3.11
C SER A 12 3.02 5.25 4.29
N VAL A 13 1.71 5.07 4.35
CA VAL A 13 0.85 5.56 5.44
C VAL A 13 1.11 4.75 6.71
N ALA A 14 1.37 3.45 6.57
CA ALA A 14 1.74 2.55 7.67
C ALA A 14 2.36 1.26 7.12
N ASN A 15 3.27 0.66 7.92
CA ASN A 15 3.80 -0.70 7.72
C ASN A 15 3.36 -1.60 8.87
N ILE A 16 2.82 -2.77 8.52
CA ILE A 16 2.03 -3.62 9.42
C ILE A 16 2.33 -5.08 9.11
N HIS A 17 2.62 -5.89 10.12
CA HIS A 17 2.98 -7.30 9.91
C HIS A 17 1.76 -8.22 9.71
N ASP A 18 0.60 -7.81 10.22
CA ASP A 18 -0.65 -8.57 10.14
C ASP A 18 -1.61 -7.98 9.10
N TYR A 19 -2.16 -8.83 8.23
CA TYR A 19 -3.06 -8.42 7.16
C TYR A 19 -4.39 -7.85 7.69
N ASN A 20 -4.98 -8.46 8.71
CA ASN A 20 -6.25 -8.01 9.27
C ASN A 20 -6.07 -6.68 9.98
N GLU A 21 -4.93 -6.47 10.64
CA GLU A 21 -4.57 -5.18 11.18
C GLU A 21 -4.42 -4.12 10.08
N ALA A 22 -3.80 -4.47 8.95
CA ALA A 22 -3.67 -3.58 7.79
C ALA A 22 -5.01 -3.17 7.20
N VAL A 23 -5.94 -4.12 7.04
CA VAL A 23 -7.31 -3.85 6.61
C VAL A 23 -8.02 -2.91 7.57
N ARG A 24 -7.96 -3.21 8.88
CA ARG A 24 -8.60 -2.39 9.91
C ARG A 24 -8.07 -0.97 9.92
N LYS A 25 -6.74 -0.79 9.91
CA LYS A 25 -6.13 0.54 9.88
C LYS A 25 -6.43 1.28 8.58
N GLY A 26 -6.37 0.60 7.44
CA GLY A 26 -6.72 1.19 6.15
C GLY A 26 -8.15 1.71 6.11
N GLN A 27 -9.12 0.97 6.65
CA GLN A 27 -10.51 1.43 6.74
C GLN A 27 -10.66 2.66 7.65
N ILE A 28 -9.92 2.70 8.77
CA ILE A 28 -9.89 3.88 9.65
C ILE A 28 -9.32 5.09 8.91
N PHE A 29 -8.21 4.91 8.18
CA PHE A 29 -7.60 5.99 7.39
C PHE A 29 -8.53 6.50 6.29
N LYS A 30 -9.17 5.61 5.53
CA LYS A 30 -10.14 5.97 4.49
C LYS A 30 -11.30 6.78 5.07
N ARG A 31 -11.84 6.35 6.21
CA ARG A 31 -12.93 7.07 6.90
C ARG A 31 -12.48 8.43 7.41
N ALA A 32 -11.26 8.55 7.95
CA ALA A 32 -10.77 9.82 8.51
C ALA A 32 -10.39 10.85 7.43
N ARG A 33 -9.91 10.41 6.26
CA ARG A 33 -9.42 11.28 5.18
C ARG A 33 -10.43 11.53 4.06
N HIS A 34 -11.56 10.80 4.07
CA HIS A 34 -12.76 10.94 3.24
C HIS A 34 -12.64 11.00 1.70
N ASN A 35 -11.45 11.15 1.10
CA ASN A 35 -11.32 11.51 -0.31
C ASN A 35 -10.32 10.67 -1.12
N ASP A 36 -9.47 9.86 -0.50
CA ASP A 36 -8.43 9.13 -1.22
C ASP A 36 -8.61 7.61 -1.08
N ASP A 37 -8.58 6.91 -2.22
CA ASP A 37 -8.54 5.46 -2.24
C ASP A 37 -7.21 4.95 -1.66
N LEU A 38 -7.30 3.88 -0.87
CA LEU A 38 -6.15 3.25 -0.26
C LEU A 38 -5.93 1.86 -0.85
N VAL A 39 -4.68 1.45 -0.92
CA VAL A 39 -4.31 0.08 -1.27
C VAL A 39 -3.47 -0.51 -0.16
N ILE A 40 -3.76 -1.76 0.14
CA ILE A 40 -2.93 -2.60 0.99
C ILE A 40 -2.06 -3.42 0.06
N ALA A 41 -0.76 -3.19 0.17
CA ALA A 41 0.23 -3.83 -0.67
C ALA A 41 1.20 -4.63 0.20
N LYS A 42 1.63 -5.80 -0.27
CA LYS A 42 2.57 -6.66 0.43
C LYS A 42 3.94 -6.53 -0.22
N ASP A 43 4.99 -6.34 0.58
CA ASP A 43 6.35 -6.39 0.06
C ASP A 43 6.69 -7.85 -0.33
N PRO A 44 7.29 -8.10 -1.50
CA PRO A 44 7.68 -9.45 -1.91
C PRO A 44 8.87 -10.00 -1.11
N ASN A 45 9.70 -9.14 -0.53
CA ASN A 45 10.88 -9.51 0.25
C ASN A 45 10.59 -9.51 1.76
N ASP A 46 9.79 -8.55 2.21
CA ASP A 46 9.43 -8.41 3.61
C ASP A 46 8.00 -8.85 3.83
N LYS A 47 7.70 -9.68 4.83
CA LYS A 47 6.34 -10.23 4.99
C LYS A 47 5.31 -9.18 5.46
N GLU A 48 5.72 -7.92 5.52
CA GLU A 48 4.92 -6.77 5.90
C GLU A 48 3.93 -6.32 4.82
N TYR A 49 2.81 -5.79 5.30
CA TYR A 49 1.79 -5.09 4.56
C TYR A 49 1.97 -3.59 4.78
N ALA A 50 2.06 -2.86 3.68
CA ALA A 50 2.10 -1.41 3.66
C ALA A 50 0.77 -0.85 3.13
N ILE A 51 0.35 0.28 3.67
CA ILE A 51 -0.81 1.03 3.19
C ILE A 51 -0.31 2.23 2.38
N PHE A 52 -0.79 2.37 1.15
CA PHE A 52 -0.48 3.50 0.28
C PHE A 52 -1.77 4.16 -0.21
N TYR A 53 -1.69 5.42 -0.62
CA TYR A 53 -2.75 5.99 -1.44
C TYR A 53 -2.63 5.46 -2.87
N ALA A 54 -3.77 5.13 -3.48
CA ALA A 54 -3.81 4.59 -4.83
C ALA A 54 -3.24 5.59 -5.87
N LYS A 55 -3.36 6.89 -5.59
CA LYS A 55 -2.82 7.97 -6.44
C LYS A 55 -1.29 8.08 -6.42
N ASP A 56 -0.63 7.52 -5.40
CA ASP A 56 0.82 7.57 -5.25
C ASP A 56 1.51 6.42 -6.01
N ALA A 57 0.77 5.68 -6.83
CA ALA A 57 1.31 4.66 -7.71
C ALA A 57 2.31 5.29 -8.70
N LEU A 58 3.53 4.75 -8.72
CA LEU A 58 4.62 5.22 -9.56
C LEU A 58 4.84 4.29 -10.77
N PRO A 59 5.42 4.82 -11.86
CA PRO A 59 5.93 3.99 -12.94
C PRO A 59 7.12 3.15 -12.48
N ALA A 60 7.31 1.97 -13.09
CA ALA A 60 8.35 1.01 -12.72
C ALA A 60 9.79 1.56 -12.84
N GLU A 61 10.00 2.59 -13.65
CA GLU A 61 11.32 3.20 -13.91
C GLU A 61 11.74 4.23 -12.83
N HIS A 62 10.91 4.47 -11.82
CA HIS A 62 11.22 5.45 -10.79
C HIS A 62 12.30 4.94 -9.82
N ALA A 63 13.43 5.63 -9.77
CA ALA A 63 14.64 5.24 -9.03
C ALA A 63 14.46 4.99 -7.52
N LYS A 64 13.41 5.57 -6.90
CA LYS A 64 13.10 5.39 -5.46
C LYS A 64 11.92 4.46 -5.18
N SER A 65 11.34 3.84 -6.21
CA SER A 65 10.16 3.00 -6.06
C SER A 65 10.54 1.52 -5.86
N LYS A 66 9.72 0.79 -5.11
CA LYS A 66 9.84 -0.66 -4.93
C LYS A 66 8.58 -1.37 -5.43
N PRO A 67 8.70 -2.59 -5.96
CA PRO A 67 7.56 -3.38 -6.38
C PRO A 67 6.80 -3.90 -5.14
N TYR A 68 5.50 -3.62 -5.08
CA TYR A 68 4.59 -4.20 -4.10
C TYR A 68 3.48 -4.98 -4.79
N GLU A 69 2.98 -6.01 -4.13
CA GLU A 69 1.82 -6.77 -4.61
C GLU A 69 0.54 -6.26 -3.94
N VAL A 70 -0.42 -5.76 -4.71
CA VAL A 70 -1.68 -5.26 -4.14
C VAL A 70 -2.55 -6.43 -3.69
N LYS A 71 -2.83 -6.50 -2.39
CA LYS A 71 -3.70 -7.52 -1.80
C LYS A 71 -5.13 -7.04 -1.61
N ASN A 72 -5.32 -5.74 -1.40
CA ASN A 72 -6.66 -5.18 -1.27
C ASN A 72 -6.68 -3.71 -1.70
N ARG A 73 -7.82 -3.27 -2.26
CA ARG A 73 -8.11 -1.86 -2.53
C ARG A 73 -9.34 -1.49 -1.70
N LEU A 74 -9.18 -0.48 -0.84
CA LEU A 74 -10.17 -0.09 0.16
C LEU A 74 -11.01 1.08 -0.30
#